data_AF-A0A836ZSU8-F1
#
_entry.id   AF-A0A836ZSU8-F1
#
_cell.length_a   1.000
_cell.length_b   1.000
_cell.length_c   1.000
_cell.angle_alpha   90.00
_cell.angle_beta   90.00
_cell.angle_gamma   90.00
#
_symmetry.space_group_name_H-M   'P 1'
#
loop_
_entity.id
_entity.type
_entity.pdbx_description
1 polymer ?
#
loop_
_entity_poly.entity_id
_entity_poly.type
_entity_poly.pdbx_seq_one_letter_code
_entity_poly.pdbx_strand_id
1 'polypeptide(L)' 'MKKSKFTEAQIAFALKQAETGTTVEEICRKMGISQATFYAWRKKFGGLGIAE' A
#
# COMPACT_ATOMS: atom_id res chain seq x y z
N MET A 1 -0.26 19.80 5.24
CA MET A 1 -0.05 18.51 4.56
C MET A 1 -1.34 18.16 3.83
N LYS A 2 -1.34 18.10 2.48
CA LYS A 2 -2.55 17.69 1.74
C LYS A 2 -2.96 16.31 2.25
N LYS A 3 -4.19 16.17 2.76
CA LYS A 3 -4.75 14.87 3.17
C LYS A 3 -4.50 13.89 2.02
N SER A 4 -3.70 12.85 2.27
CA SER A 4 -3.54 11.75 1.31
C SER A 4 -4.95 11.29 0.91
N LYS A 5 -5.23 11.15 -0.39
CA LYS A 5 -6.52 10.64 -0.88
C LYS A 5 -6.88 9.26 -0.32
N PHE A 6 -5.90 8.56 0.24
CA PHE A 6 -6.01 7.23 0.82
C PHE A 6 -5.73 7.30 2.32
N THR A 7 -6.56 6.61 3.11
CA THR A 7 -6.37 6.46 4.55
C THR A 7 -5.24 5.47 4.84
N GLU A 8 -4.63 5.57 6.02
CA GLU A 8 -3.57 4.63 6.44
C GLU A 8 -4.07 3.18 6.44
N ALA A 9 -5.33 2.95 6.80
CA ALA A 9 -5.96 1.64 6.72
C ALA A 9 -6.03 1.09 5.28
N GLN A 10 -6.35 1.94 4.29
CA GLN A 10 -6.33 1.53 2.88
C GLN A 10 -4.91 1.19 2.41
N ILE A 11 -3.93 1.97 2.85
CA ILE A 11 -2.52 1.73 2.51
C ILE A 11 -2.04 0.41 3.13
N ALA A 12 -2.34 0.16 4.40
CA ALA A 12 -1.99 -1.09 5.10
C ALA A 12 -2.67 -2.30 4.45
N PHE A 13 -3.94 -2.18 4.05
CA PHE A 13 -4.65 -3.22 3.33
C PHE A 13 -4.02 -3.53 1.96
N ALA A 14 -3.56 -2.51 1.24
CA ALA A 14 -2.83 -2.69 -0.02
C ALA A 14 -1.54 -3.49 0.19
N LEU A 15 -0.74 -3.11 1.19
CA LEU A 15 0.53 -3.77 1.51
C LEU A 15 0.30 -5.22 1.93
N LYS A 16 -0.70 -5.47 2.79
CA LYS A 16 -1.06 -6.81 3.26
C LYS A 16 -1.51 -7.73 2.13
N GLN A 17 -2.26 -7.21 1.15
CA GLN A 17 -2.63 -8.01 -0.03
C GLN A 17 -1.41 -8.49 -0.81
N ALA A 18 -0.35 -7.68 -0.91
CA ALA A 18 0.88 -8.08 -1.56
C ALA A 18 1.64 -9.16 -0.77
N GLU A 19 1.56 -9.13 0.56
CA GLU A 19 2.11 -10.18 1.44
C GLU A 19 1.33 -11.49 1.33
N THR A 20 0.01 -11.43 1.14
CA THR A 20 -0.84 -12.61 0.93
C THR A 20 -0.76 -13.21 -0.49
N GLY A 21 0.09 -12.66 -1.35
CA GLY A 21 0.35 -13.20 -2.70
C GLY A 21 -0.41 -12.51 -3.84
N THR A 22 -1.19 -11.46 -3.57
CA THR A 22 -1.80 -10.65 -4.64
C THR A 22 -0.72 -9.84 -5.35
N THR A 23 -0.71 -9.83 -6.68
CA THR A 23 0.29 -9.06 -7.41
C THR A 23 0.09 -7.55 -7.21
N VAL A 24 1.20 -6.80 -7.19
CA VAL A 24 1.17 -5.33 -7.08
C VAL A 24 0.37 -4.71 -8.23
N GLU A 25 0.40 -5.31 -9.43
CA GLU A 25 -0.39 -4.85 -10.58
C GLU A 25 -1.90 -4.95 -10.33
N GLU A 26 -2.39 -6.05 -9.77
CA GLU A 26 -3.80 -6.21 -9.41
C GLU A 26 -4.22 -5.21 -8.33
N ILE A 27 -3.40 -5.01 -7.30
CA ILE A 27 -3.67 -4.04 -6.22
C ILE A 27 -3.74 -2.62 -6.80
N CYS A 28 -2.80 -2.30 -7.70
CA CYS A 28 -2.70 -1.03 -8.40
C CYS A 28 -3.94 -0.75 -9.24
N ARG A 29 -4.41 -1.76 -10.02
CA ARG A 29 -5.64 -1.66 -10.81
C ARG A 29 -6.88 -1.50 -9.94
N LYS A 30 -7.03 -2.29 -8.87
CA LYS A 30 -8.22 -2.25 -7.99
C LYS A 30 -8.33 -0.94 -7.21
N MET A 31 -7.21 -0.39 -6.74
CA MET A 31 -7.18 0.87 -6.00
C MET A 31 -7.10 2.12 -6.89
N GLY A 32 -6.88 1.97 -8.19
CA GLY A 32 -6.68 3.09 -9.11
C GLY A 32 -5.43 3.92 -8.76
N ILE A 33 -4.38 3.26 -8.28
CA ILE A 33 -3.08 3.88 -8.00
C ILE A 33 -2.07 3.51 -9.08
N SER A 34 -0.84 4.02 -8.97
CA SER A 34 0.29 3.56 -9.78
C SER A 34 1.21 2.69 -8.93
N GLN A 35 1.98 1.79 -9.56
CA GLN A 35 2.96 0.96 -8.87
C GLN A 35 3.97 1.81 -8.11
N ALA A 36 4.35 2.98 -8.64
CA ALA A 36 5.21 3.93 -7.95
C ALA A 36 4.65 4.36 -6.59
N THR A 37 3.34 4.62 -6.52
CA THR A 37 2.63 4.95 -5.26
C THR A 37 2.68 3.79 -4.27
N PHE A 38 2.45 2.56 -4.76
CA PHE A 38 2.53 1.36 -3.93
C PHE A 38 3.92 1.17 -3.31
N TYR A 39 5.00 1.31 -4.10
CA TYR A 39 6.36 1.20 -3.57
C TYR A 39 6.72 2.36 -2.63
N ALA A 40 6.21 3.56 -2.87
CA ALA A 40 6.37 4.68 -1.94
C ALA A 40 5.70 4.37 -0.59
N TRP A 41 4.51 3.75 -0.61
CA TRP A 41 3.86 3.27 0.60
C TRP A 41 4.64 2.16 1.26
N ARG A 42 5.17 1.19 0.51
CA ARG A 42 6.02 0.12 1.07
C ARG A 42 7.28 0.68 1.74
N LYS A 43 7.89 1.73 1.18
CA LYS A 43 9.03 2.40 1.80
C LYS A 43 8.66 3.16 3.07
N LYS A 44 7.48 3.79 3.09
CA LYS A 44 7.01 4.64 4.20
C LYS A 44 6.38 3.85 5.35
N PHE A 45 5.62 2.80 5.03
CA PHE A 45 4.82 2.01 5.95
C PHE A 45 5.28 0.55 6.05
N GLY A 46 6.06 0.04 5.09
CA GLY A 46 6.61 -1.33 5.16
C GLY A 46 7.85 -1.47 6.04
N GLY A 47 8.42 -0.36 6.53
CA GLY A 47 9.43 -0.34 7.60
C GLY A 47 8.85 -0.09 9.00
N LEU A 48 7.60 0.37 9.08
CA LEU A 48 6.77 0.18 10.26
C LEU A 48 6.35 -1.28 10.19
N GLY A 49 7.20 -2.17 10.67
CA GLY A 49 6.80 -3.55 10.86
C GLY A 49 5.41 -3.56 11.49
N ILE A 50 4.61 -4.52 11.08
CA ILE A 50 3.78 -5.25 12.04
C ILE A 50 4.77 -5.76 13.10
N ALA A 51 5.26 -4.85 13.94
CA ALA A 51 5.91 -5.13 15.19
C ALA A 51 4.71 -5.47 16.07
N GLU A 52 4.55 -6.78 16.22
CA GLU A 52 3.62 -7.44 17.11
C GLU A 52 3.45 -6.72 18.45
#